data_AF-A0A382VF99-F1
#
_entry.id   AF-A0A382VF99-F1
#
_cell.length_a   1.000
_cell.length_b   1.000
_cell.length_c   1.000
_cell.angle_alpha   90.00
_cell.angle_beta   90.00
_cell.angle_gamma   90.00
#
_symmetry.space_group_name_H-M   'P 1'
#
loop_
_entity.id
_entity.type
_entity.pdbx_description
1 polymer ?
#
loop_
_entity_poly.entity_id
_entity_poly.type
_entity_poly.pdbx_seq_one_letter_code
_entity_poly.pdbx_strand_id
1 'polypeptide(L)'
;LLFMMILIFMKITTSFQNTSKFLLIFAICISYLFLTHITIIDSNSVIVSSVYYREFIFNFLNMDFYLSLFSWLKVISLKYLLSSNIFFTDLNNFIKLSEGYEPHSLFFSCSFFGGLFFALLVFIRLIKNLSIYFLSNHYRDIYFSIALCVFFVESFVWDSYDAPIFWLIILLSPYFKHIIKKNSTT
;
A
#
# COMPACT_ATOMS: atom_id res chain seq x y z
N LEU A 1 -11.48 1.87 -2.31
CA LEU A 1 -11.86 1.59 -3.71
C LEU A 1 -11.33 0.23 -4.19
N LEU A 2 -10.04 -0.05 -3.98
CA LEU A 2 -9.39 -1.30 -4.39
C LEU A 2 -10.11 -2.56 -3.89
N PHE A 3 -10.52 -2.58 -2.62
CA PHE A 3 -11.29 -3.70 -2.05
C PHE A 3 -12.57 -4.00 -2.84
N MET A 4 -13.38 -2.98 -3.11
CA MET A 4 -14.63 -3.13 -3.86
C MET A 4 -14.37 -3.62 -5.29
N MET A 5 -13.32 -3.11 -5.95
CA MET A 5 -12.93 -3.58 -7.27
C MET A 5 -12.59 -5.08 -7.25
N ILE A 6 -11.75 -5.53 -6.31
CA ILE A 6 -11.37 -6.94 -6.22
C ILE A 6 -12.60 -7.82 -5.93
N LEU A 7 -13.51 -7.39 -5.06
CA LEU A 7 -14.75 -8.13 -4.80
C LEU A 7 -15.63 -8.28 -6.04
N ILE A 8 -15.82 -7.20 -6.80
CA ILE A 8 -16.60 -7.22 -8.04
C ILE A 8 -15.96 -8.19 -9.05
N PHE A 9 -14.65 -8.09 -9.26
CA PHE A 9 -13.93 -9.00 -10.16
C PHE A 9 -14.01 -10.45 -9.72
N MET A 10 -13.92 -10.74 -8.42
CA MET A 10 -14.10 -12.09 -7.88
C MET A 10 -15.51 -12.63 -8.12
N LYS A 11 -16.53 -11.76 -8.06
CA LYS A 11 -17.91 -12.14 -8.36
C LYS A 11 -18.14 -12.41 -9.85
N ILE A 12 -17.51 -11.64 -10.73
CA ILE A 12 -17.62 -11.80 -12.19
C ILE A 12 -16.85 -13.05 -12.65
N THR A 13 -15.67 -13.29 -12.07
CA THR A 13 -14.75 -14.36 -12.51
C THR A 13 -14.94 -15.68 -11.76
N THR A 14 -16.15 -15.95 -11.24
CA THR A 14 -16.41 -17.15 -10.43
C THR A 14 -16.03 -18.47 -11.14
N SER A 15 -16.24 -18.55 -12.45
CA SER A 15 -15.92 -19.70 -13.30
C SER A 15 -14.43 -19.85 -13.65
N PHE A 16 -13.59 -18.86 -13.32
CA PHE A 16 -12.17 -18.88 -13.69
C PHE A 16 -11.37 -19.84 -12.79
N GLN A 17 -10.29 -20.39 -13.33
CA GLN A 17 -9.32 -21.16 -12.55
C GLN A 17 -8.64 -20.28 -11.50
N ASN A 18 -8.20 -20.88 -10.39
CA ASN A 18 -7.59 -20.13 -9.28
C ASN A 18 -6.32 -19.37 -9.70
N THR A 19 -5.53 -19.92 -10.62
CA THR A 19 -4.32 -19.28 -11.18
C THR A 19 -4.67 -17.99 -11.93
N SER A 20 -5.69 -18.05 -12.81
CA SER A 20 -6.16 -16.86 -13.55
C SER A 20 -6.76 -15.79 -12.63
N LYS A 21 -7.50 -16.18 -11.58
CA LYS A 21 -8.01 -15.24 -10.57
C LYS A 21 -6.88 -14.53 -9.84
N PHE A 22 -5.85 -15.26 -9.45
CA PHE A 22 -4.67 -14.69 -8.79
C PHE A 22 -3.95 -13.68 -9.68
N LEU A 23 -3.67 -14.04 -10.95
CA LEU A 23 -3.04 -13.14 -11.91
C LEU A 23 -3.86 -11.87 -12.13
N LEU A 24 -5.19 -11.99 -12.20
CA LEU A 24 -6.08 -10.85 -12.34
C LEU A 24 -6.03 -9.92 -11.12
N ILE A 25 -6.11 -10.47 -9.90
CA ILE A 25 -5.98 -9.68 -8.67
C ILE A 25 -4.63 -8.95 -8.64
N PHE A 26 -3.55 -9.67 -8.97
CA PHE A 26 -2.21 -9.10 -9.03
C PHE A 26 -2.13 -7.94 -10.04
N ALA A 27 -2.70 -8.11 -11.24
CA ALA A 27 -2.77 -7.06 -12.26
C ALA A 27 -3.60 -5.85 -11.79
N ILE A 28 -4.71 -6.06 -11.10
CA ILE A 28 -5.53 -4.98 -10.51
C ILE A 28 -4.72 -4.21 -9.47
N CYS A 29 -4.01 -4.90 -8.57
CA CYS A 29 -3.18 -4.27 -7.56
C CYS A 29 -2.05 -3.43 -8.17
N ILE A 30 -1.34 -3.95 -9.19
CA ILE A 30 -0.31 -3.20 -9.90
C ILE A 30 -0.90 -1.99 -10.61
N SER A 31 -2.02 -2.16 -11.31
CA SER A 31 -2.67 -1.07 -12.04
C SER A 31 -3.12 0.03 -11.08
N TYR A 32 -3.66 -0.34 -9.92
CA TYR A 32 -4.01 0.60 -8.86
C TYR A 32 -2.79 1.36 -8.33
N LEU A 33 -1.68 0.66 -8.06
CA LEU A 33 -0.45 1.31 -7.64
C LEU A 33 0.05 2.28 -8.71
N PHE A 34 0.09 1.87 -9.97
CA PHE A 34 0.51 2.73 -11.07
C PHE A 34 -0.36 4.01 -11.19
N LEU A 35 -1.69 3.84 -11.21
CA LEU A 35 -2.64 4.94 -11.38
C LEU A 35 -2.73 5.88 -10.16
N THR A 36 -2.39 5.41 -8.96
CA THR A 36 -2.30 6.28 -7.77
C THR A 36 -1.01 7.10 -7.75
N HIS A 37 0.03 6.61 -8.42
CA HIS A 37 1.37 7.20 -8.38
C HIS A 37 1.66 8.13 -9.56
N ILE A 38 0.93 8.00 -10.65
CA ILE A 38 1.12 8.77 -11.88
C ILE A 38 -0.22 9.41 -12.27
N THR A 39 -0.19 10.71 -12.53
CA THR A 39 -1.30 11.47 -13.09
C THR A 39 -1.00 11.81 -14.54
N ILE A 40 -2.02 11.77 -15.39
CA ILE A 40 -1.89 11.97 -16.84
C ILE A 40 -2.86 13.07 -17.23
N ILE A 41 -2.39 14.03 -18.02
CA ILE A 41 -3.19 15.17 -18.47
C ILE A 41 -2.89 15.47 -19.94
N ASP A 42 -3.85 16.04 -20.67
CA ASP A 42 -3.60 16.55 -22.01
C ASP A 42 -2.59 17.70 -21.93
N SER A 43 -1.54 17.64 -22.73
CA SER A 43 -0.47 18.65 -22.78
C SER A 43 -0.96 20.08 -23.04
N ASN A 44 -2.12 20.24 -23.66
CA ASN A 44 -2.69 21.57 -23.94
C ASN A 44 -3.57 22.10 -22.79
N SER A 45 -3.77 21.32 -21.73
CA SER A 45 -4.65 21.69 -20.64
C SER A 45 -3.97 22.56 -19.59
N VAL A 46 -4.75 23.41 -18.93
CA VAL A 46 -4.26 24.30 -17.87
C VAL A 46 -4.33 23.58 -16.53
N ILE A 47 -3.18 23.45 -15.86
CA ILE A 47 -3.09 22.88 -14.51
C ILE A 47 -3.61 23.91 -13.50
N VAL A 48 -4.84 23.69 -13.02
CA VAL A 48 -5.47 24.57 -12.02
C VAL A 48 -4.95 24.31 -10.60
N SER A 49 -4.55 23.06 -10.31
CA SER A 49 -4.02 22.67 -9.00
C SER A 49 -2.77 21.81 -9.17
N SER A 50 -1.62 22.40 -8.85
CA SER A 50 -0.31 21.72 -8.90
C SER A 50 -0.18 20.61 -7.86
N VAL A 51 -1.07 20.56 -6.85
CA VAL A 51 -1.08 19.50 -5.84
C VAL A 51 -1.24 18.12 -6.49
N TYR A 52 -2.04 18.00 -7.55
CA TYR A 52 -2.26 16.73 -8.24
C TYR A 52 -1.26 16.43 -9.37
N TYR A 53 -0.45 17.42 -9.74
CA TYR A 53 0.51 17.37 -10.86
C TYR A 53 1.87 17.91 -10.36
N ARG A 54 2.50 17.18 -9.42
CA ARG A 54 3.62 17.73 -8.63
C ARG A 54 4.91 17.88 -9.43
N GLU A 55 5.26 16.86 -10.20
CA GLU A 55 6.54 16.83 -10.90
C GLU A 55 6.34 16.22 -12.29
N PHE A 56 6.67 16.98 -13.33
CA PHE A 56 6.61 16.47 -14.70
C PHE A 56 7.65 15.36 -14.89
N ILE A 57 7.23 14.25 -15.50
CA ILE A 57 8.11 13.11 -15.78
C ILE A 57 8.50 13.10 -17.26
N PHE A 58 7.50 13.02 -18.15
CA PHE A 58 7.69 13.01 -19.61
C PHE A 58 6.38 13.33 -20.34
N ASN A 59 6.48 13.62 -21.65
CA ASN A 59 5.35 13.75 -22.56
C ASN A 59 5.34 12.57 -23.55
N PHE A 60 4.16 12.03 -23.83
CA PHE A 60 3.95 11.01 -24.85
C PHE A 60 2.59 11.18 -25.52
N LEU A 61 2.55 11.25 -26.85
CA LEU A 61 1.31 11.37 -27.65
C LEU A 61 0.39 12.52 -27.19
N ASN A 62 0.94 13.71 -26.95
CA ASN A 62 0.23 14.89 -26.43
C ASN A 62 -0.38 14.69 -25.02
N MET A 63 0.09 13.68 -24.28
CA MET A 63 -0.25 13.48 -22.88
C MET A 63 0.99 13.74 -22.03
N ASP A 64 0.86 14.62 -21.04
CA ASP A 64 1.88 14.86 -20.04
C ASP A 64 1.68 13.93 -18.84
N PHE A 65 2.78 13.28 -18.44
CA PHE A 65 2.82 12.39 -17.30
C PHE A 65 3.47 13.11 -16.12
N TYR A 66 2.73 13.18 -15.03
CA TYR A 66 3.17 13.80 -13.78
C TYR A 66 3.24 12.78 -12.65
N LEU A 67 4.17 13.04 -11.75
CA LEU A 67 4.24 12.41 -10.46
C LEU A 67 3.08 12.95 -9.59
N SER A 68 2.28 12.05 -9.05
CA SER A 68 1.22 12.43 -8.11
C SER A 68 1.80 12.94 -6.79
N LEU A 69 0.98 13.63 -5.98
CA LEU A 69 1.36 14.00 -4.62
C LEU A 69 1.88 12.81 -3.81
N PHE A 70 1.14 11.69 -3.85
CA PHE A 70 1.48 10.50 -3.10
C PHE A 70 2.85 9.94 -3.49
N SER A 71 3.23 10.01 -4.76
CA SER A 71 4.54 9.58 -5.23
C SER A 71 5.64 10.56 -4.86
N TRP A 72 5.38 11.86 -5.06
CA TRP A 72 6.32 12.91 -4.74
C TRP A 72 6.72 12.87 -3.26
N LEU A 73 5.75 12.66 -2.37
CA LEU A 73 6.00 12.51 -0.93
C LEU A 73 6.91 11.32 -0.62
N LYS A 74 6.73 10.18 -1.29
CA LYS A 74 7.61 9.01 -1.13
C LYS A 74 9.04 9.29 -1.57
N VAL A 75 9.21 9.98 -2.70
CA VAL A 75 10.53 10.39 -3.19
C VAL A 75 11.21 11.30 -2.17
N ILE A 76 10.46 12.24 -1.61
CA ILE A 76 10.98 13.16 -0.60
C ILE A 76 11.27 12.46 0.72
N SER A 77 10.40 11.58 1.19
CA SER A 77 10.65 10.77 2.39
C SER A 77 11.93 9.97 2.23
N LEU A 78 12.14 9.34 1.07
CA LEU A 78 13.37 8.59 0.79
C LEU A 78 14.60 9.52 0.80
N LYS A 79 14.54 10.66 0.11
CA LYS A 79 15.64 11.65 0.11
C LYS A 79 15.96 12.13 1.52
N TYR A 80 14.93 12.46 2.31
CA TYR A 80 15.09 12.92 3.68
C TYR A 80 15.76 11.85 4.54
N LEU A 81 15.24 10.61 4.53
CA LEU A 81 15.79 9.49 5.28
C LEU A 81 17.26 9.23 4.93
N LEU A 82 17.62 9.27 3.65
CA LEU A 82 19.01 9.08 3.19
C LEU A 82 19.94 10.23 3.58
N SER A 83 19.42 11.45 3.68
CA SER A 83 20.20 12.64 4.08
C SER A 83 20.33 12.80 5.60
N SER A 84 19.42 12.17 6.36
CA SER A 84 19.35 12.24 7.82
C SER A 84 20.06 11.08 8.49
N ASN A 85 20.23 11.15 9.81
CA ASN A 85 20.62 9.96 10.57
C ASN A 85 19.49 8.93 10.50
N ILE A 86 19.76 7.83 9.79
CA ILE A 86 18.82 6.73 9.51
C ILE A 86 18.11 6.15 10.76
N PHE A 87 18.73 6.29 11.93
CA PHE A 87 18.19 5.80 13.21
C PHE A 87 17.33 6.83 13.96
N PHE A 88 17.44 8.12 13.64
CA PHE A 88 16.72 9.21 14.31
C PHE A 88 16.28 10.24 13.27
N THR A 89 15.01 10.12 12.87
CA THR A 89 14.40 10.92 11.81
C THR A 89 13.33 11.81 12.41
N ASP A 90 13.45 13.12 12.25
CA ASP A 90 12.50 14.07 12.81
C ASP A 90 11.33 14.33 11.85
N LEU A 91 10.14 13.86 12.23
CA LEU A 91 8.91 14.06 11.47
C LEU A 91 8.60 15.56 11.27
N ASN A 92 8.89 16.43 12.24
CA ASN A 92 8.59 17.86 12.12
C ASN A 92 9.44 18.51 11.04
N ASN A 93 10.70 18.09 10.90
CA ASN A 93 11.58 18.58 9.86
C ASN A 93 11.19 18.04 8.49
N PHE A 94 10.72 16.79 8.42
CA PHE A 94 10.11 16.27 7.20
C PHE A 94 8.88 17.09 6.78
N ILE A 95 7.93 17.33 7.69
CA ILE A 95 6.70 18.09 7.42
C ILE A 95 7.02 19.50 6.88
N LYS A 96 8.04 20.16 7.44
CA LYS A 96 8.50 21.47 6.93
C LYS A 96 9.03 21.38 5.50
N LEU A 97 9.74 20.30 5.17
CA LEU A 97 10.34 20.08 3.85
C LEU A 97 9.30 19.61 2.81
N SER A 98 8.24 18.93 3.24
CA SER A 98 7.14 18.45 2.40
C SER A 98 5.98 19.45 2.33
N GLU A 99 6.21 20.75 2.50
CA GLU A 99 5.16 21.79 2.38
C GLU A 99 3.95 21.57 3.33
N GLY A 100 4.16 20.94 4.48
CA GLY A 100 3.11 20.63 5.44
C GLY A 100 2.43 19.28 5.26
N TYR A 101 2.84 18.48 4.27
CA TYR A 101 2.26 17.14 4.01
C TYR A 101 2.92 16.04 4.84
N GLU A 102 2.14 15.04 5.23
CA GLU A 102 2.64 13.82 5.87
C GLU A 102 3.19 12.82 4.83
N PRO A 103 3.98 11.80 5.24
CA PRO A 103 4.66 10.88 4.31
C PRO A 103 3.71 10.05 3.43
N HIS A 104 2.43 9.95 3.81
CA HIS A 104 1.37 9.24 3.10
C HIS A 104 1.79 7.84 2.60
N SER A 105 2.42 7.08 3.49
CA SER A 105 2.79 5.68 3.30
C SER A 105 3.13 5.10 4.66
N LEU A 106 2.49 3.99 5.02
CA LEU A 106 2.70 3.32 6.29
C LEU A 106 4.19 3.12 6.59
N PHE A 107 4.97 2.65 5.60
CA PHE A 107 6.37 2.31 5.82
C PHE A 107 7.24 3.54 6.08
N PHE A 108 6.98 4.64 5.36
CA PHE A 108 7.69 5.89 5.61
C PHE A 108 7.31 6.46 6.98
N SER A 109 6.03 6.45 7.33
CA SER A 109 5.59 6.92 8.65
C SER A 109 6.11 6.07 9.80
N CYS A 110 6.12 4.74 9.66
CA CYS A 110 6.82 3.87 10.61
C CYS A 110 8.30 4.22 10.72
N SER A 111 8.94 4.59 9.60
CA SER A 111 10.34 5.03 9.62
C SER A 111 10.52 6.30 10.44
N PHE A 112 9.57 7.25 10.36
CA PHE A 112 9.60 8.47 11.16
C PHE A 112 9.33 8.25 12.65
N PHE A 113 8.47 7.30 13.03
CA PHE A 113 8.15 7.04 14.44
C PHE A 113 9.17 6.16 15.17
N GLY A 114 9.73 5.16 14.50
CA GLY A 114 10.58 4.15 15.14
C GLY A 114 11.86 3.82 14.37
N GLY A 115 12.22 4.64 13.38
CA GLY A 115 13.35 4.42 12.48
C GLY A 115 13.10 3.33 11.44
N LEU A 116 14.04 3.17 10.51
CA LEU A 116 13.96 2.13 9.47
C LEU A 116 13.79 0.72 10.04
N PHE A 117 14.35 0.46 11.23
CA PHE A 117 14.20 -0.84 11.89
C PHE A 117 12.74 -1.16 12.21
N PHE A 118 11.99 -0.19 12.72
CA PHE A 118 10.57 -0.38 13.00
C PHE A 118 9.76 -0.61 11.71
N ALA A 119 10.00 0.18 10.67
CA ALA A 119 9.37 -0.02 9.37
C ALA A 119 9.66 -1.42 8.79
N LEU A 120 10.89 -1.91 8.92
CA LEU A 120 11.30 -3.24 8.48
C LEU A 120 10.61 -4.35 9.28
N LEU A 121 10.45 -4.21 10.60
CA LEU A 121 9.70 -5.16 11.42
C LEU A 121 8.22 -5.23 11.00
N VAL A 122 7.59 -4.08 10.76
CA VAL A 122 6.21 -4.00 10.27
C VAL A 122 6.09 -4.67 8.91
N PHE A 123 7.02 -4.41 7.99
CA PHE A 123 7.06 -5.03 6.66
C PHE A 123 7.19 -6.56 6.73
N ILE A 124 8.16 -7.08 7.49
CA ILE A 124 8.33 -8.53 7.70
C ILE A 124 7.06 -9.15 8.29
N ARG A 125 6.44 -8.46 9.25
CA ARG A 125 5.21 -8.93 9.88
C ARG A 125 4.04 -8.99 8.90
N LEU A 126 3.87 -7.98 8.05
CA LEU A 126 2.86 -7.98 6.99
C LEU A 126 3.09 -9.12 5.99
N ILE A 127 4.34 -9.34 5.54
CA ILE A 127 4.69 -10.46 4.66
C ILE A 127 4.37 -11.79 5.33
N LYS A 128 4.72 -11.96 6.61
CA LYS A 128 4.42 -13.19 7.36
C LYS A 128 2.92 -13.44 7.47
N ASN A 129 2.13 -12.39 7.69
CA ASN A 129 0.68 -12.49 7.72
C ASN A 129 0.16 -12.91 6.34
N LEU A 130 0.56 -12.21 5.27
CA LEU A 130 0.19 -12.59 3.90
C LEU A 130 0.58 -14.03 3.60
N SER A 131 1.80 -14.46 3.93
CA SER A 131 2.28 -15.81 3.62
C SER A 131 1.48 -16.89 4.37
N ILE A 132 1.14 -16.67 5.64
CA ILE A 132 0.25 -17.57 6.40
C ILE A 132 -1.13 -17.66 5.72
N TYR A 133 -1.67 -16.54 5.24
CA TYR A 133 -2.99 -16.45 4.59
C TYR A 133 -3.01 -16.64 3.07
N PHE A 134 -1.86 -16.86 2.42
CA PHE A 134 -1.77 -17.29 1.02
C PHE A 134 -1.17 -18.70 0.82
N LEU A 135 -0.29 -19.21 1.70
CA LEU A 135 0.36 -20.54 1.55
C LEU A 135 -0.26 -21.71 2.37
N SER A 136 -0.86 -21.45 3.54
CA SER A 136 -1.62 -22.45 4.32
C SER A 136 -2.91 -22.95 3.63
N ASN A 137 -2.91 -24.20 3.15
CA ASN A 137 -3.97 -24.85 2.35
C ASN A 137 -5.34 -25.12 3.04
N HIS A 138 -5.63 -24.59 4.23
CA HIS A 138 -6.88 -24.90 4.94
C HIS A 138 -7.93 -23.80 4.83
N TYR A 139 -9.19 -24.21 4.54
CA TYR A 139 -10.46 -23.46 4.61
C TYR A 139 -10.30 -21.97 4.92
N ARG A 140 -10.03 -21.18 3.89
CA ARG A 140 -9.90 -19.73 4.02
C ARG A 140 -11.19 -19.05 3.71
N ASP A 141 -11.53 -18.08 4.55
CA ASP A 141 -12.42 -17.01 4.15
C ASP A 141 -11.71 -16.17 3.07
N ILE A 142 -12.16 -16.34 1.83
CA ILE A 142 -11.64 -15.64 0.64
C ILE A 142 -11.70 -14.12 0.84
N TYR A 143 -12.72 -13.61 1.53
CA TYR A 143 -12.88 -12.19 1.78
C TYR A 143 -11.80 -11.65 2.70
N PHE A 144 -11.39 -12.43 3.72
CA PHE A 144 -10.33 -12.04 4.63
C PHE A 144 -8.96 -12.03 3.93
N SER A 145 -8.66 -13.02 3.09
CA SER A 145 -7.43 -13.03 2.27
C SER A 145 -7.36 -11.85 1.31
N ILE A 146 -8.48 -11.49 0.67
CA ILE A 146 -8.59 -10.30 -0.18
C ILE A 146 -8.35 -9.03 0.64
N ALA A 147 -8.98 -8.91 1.81
CA ALA A 147 -8.78 -7.76 2.69
C ALA A 147 -7.31 -7.59 3.07
N LEU A 148 -6.60 -8.67 3.44
CA LEU A 148 -5.17 -8.63 3.73
C LEU A 148 -4.32 -8.19 2.53
N CYS A 149 -4.63 -8.66 1.33
CA CYS A 149 -3.95 -8.23 0.12
C CYS A 149 -4.16 -6.74 -0.14
N VAL A 150 -5.40 -6.26 0.01
CA VAL A 150 -5.72 -4.83 -0.11
C VAL A 150 -4.95 -4.03 0.93
N PHE A 151 -4.96 -4.44 2.20
CA PHE A 151 -4.23 -3.74 3.25
C PHE A 151 -2.75 -3.61 2.91
N PHE A 152 -2.13 -4.68 2.41
CA PHE A 152 -0.73 -4.64 2.00
C PHE A 152 -0.48 -3.64 0.86
N VAL A 153 -1.34 -3.60 -0.15
CA VAL A 153 -1.23 -2.65 -1.26
C VAL A 153 -1.48 -1.22 -0.79
N GLU A 154 -2.52 -0.99 0.01
CA GLU A 154 -2.84 0.32 0.57
C GLU A 154 -1.74 0.82 1.50
N SER A 155 -0.98 -0.05 2.20
CA SER A 155 0.18 0.35 2.99
C SER A 155 1.30 1.02 2.18
N PHE A 156 1.33 0.83 0.86
CA PHE A 156 2.23 1.59 -0.02
C PHE A 156 1.63 2.93 -0.42
N VAL A 157 0.31 3.05 -0.57
CA VAL A 157 -0.36 4.25 -1.10
C VAL A 157 -0.67 5.26 -0.02
N TRP A 158 -1.16 4.76 1.12
CA TRP A 158 -1.70 5.53 2.22
C TRP A 158 -0.97 5.17 3.51
N ASP A 159 -1.14 6.08 4.45
CA ASP A 159 -0.79 5.82 5.83
C ASP A 159 -1.96 5.15 6.56
N SER A 160 -1.64 4.27 7.49
CA SER A 160 -2.62 3.63 8.36
C SER A 160 -2.09 3.46 9.78
N TYR A 161 -1.07 4.23 10.20
CA TYR A 161 -0.57 4.15 11.58
C TYR A 161 -1.63 4.57 12.59
N ASP A 162 -2.57 5.44 12.22
CA ASP A 162 -3.63 5.94 13.07
C ASP A 162 -4.86 5.02 13.10
N ALA A 163 -4.91 4.01 12.22
CA ALA A 163 -6.03 3.08 12.12
C ALA A 163 -5.88 1.93 13.14
N PRO A 164 -6.71 1.85 14.21
CA PRO A 164 -6.57 0.78 15.22
C PRO A 164 -6.83 -0.61 14.65
N ILE A 165 -7.73 -0.69 13.65
CA ILE A 165 -8.07 -1.92 12.93
C ILE A 165 -6.85 -2.52 12.25
N PHE A 166 -5.97 -1.68 11.69
CA PHE A 166 -4.75 -2.12 11.04
C PHE A 166 -3.82 -2.83 12.03
N TRP A 167 -3.59 -2.22 13.20
CA TRP A 167 -2.75 -2.82 14.25
C TRP A 167 -3.34 -4.10 14.82
N LEU A 168 -4.66 -4.16 15.00
CA LEU A 168 -5.35 -5.39 15.42
C LEU A 168 -5.07 -6.53 14.44
N ILE A 169 -5.19 -6.31 13.13
CA ILE A 169 -4.92 -7.32 12.11
C ILE A 169 -3.44 -7.77 12.15
N ILE A 170 -2.52 -6.81 12.25
CA ILE A 170 -1.08 -7.10 12.31
C ILE A 170 -0.71 -7.94 13.54
N LEU A 171 -1.22 -7.55 14.71
CA LEU A 171 -0.86 -8.15 15.99
C LEU A 171 -1.59 -9.48 16.23
N LEU A 172 -2.88 -9.56 15.91
CA LEU A 172 -3.73 -10.71 16.23
C LEU A 172 -3.68 -11.83 15.19
N SER A 173 -3.18 -11.57 13.97
CA SER A 173 -3.05 -12.57 12.89
C SER A 173 -2.54 -13.96 13.34
N PRO A 174 -1.49 -14.10 14.19
CA PRO A 174 -1.02 -15.40 14.65
C PRO A 174 -2.01 -16.16 15.54
N TYR A 175 -2.85 -15.45 16.29
CA TYR A 175 -3.85 -16.07 17.18
C TYR A 175 -4.97 -16.72 16.37
N PHE A 176 -5.36 -16.14 15.24
CA PHE A 176 -6.33 -16.74 14.32
C PHE A 176 -5.87 -18.09 13.77
N LYS A 177 -4.55 -18.27 13.53
CA LYS A 177 -4.00 -19.56 13.10
C LYS A 177 -4.21 -20.66 14.15
N HIS A 178 -4.08 -20.33 15.43
CA HIS A 178 -4.31 -21.27 16.53
C HIS A 178 -5.78 -21.66 16.68
N ILE A 179 -6.70 -20.72 16.48
CA ILE A 179 -8.14 -20.96 16.53
C ILE A 179 -8.56 -21.91 15.38
N ILE A 180 -8.10 -21.64 14.16
CA ILE A 180 -8.44 -22.47 12.99
C ILE A 180 -7.89 -23.89 13.16
N LYS A 181 -6.64 -24.04 13.63
CA LYS A 181 -6.03 -25.36 13.83
C LYS A 181 -6.78 -26.19 14.88
N LYS A 182 -7.29 -25.56 15.95
CA LYS A 182 -8.03 -26.22 17.03
C LYS A 182 -9.40 -26.74 16.56
N ASN A 183 -10.07 -26.02 15.67
CA ASN A 183 -11.37 -26.40 15.11
C ASN A 183 -11.28 -27.47 14.00
N SER A 184 -10.10 -27.67 13.38
CA SER A 184 -9.87 -28.74 12.39
C SER A 184 -9.52 -30.10 12.99
N THR A 185 -9.30 -30.16 14.31
CA THR A 185 -8.89 -31.37 15.05
C THR A 185 -10.00 -31.91 15.96
N THR A 186 -11.20 -31.36 15.86
CA THR A 186 -12.44 -31.81 16.52
C THR A 186 -13.41 -32.30 15.46
#